data_AF-A0A1F8PA38-F1
#
_entry.id   AF-A0A1F8PA38-F1
#
_cell.length_a   1.000
_cell.length_b   1.000
_cell.length_c   1.000
_cell.angle_alpha   90.00
_cell.angle_beta   90.00
_cell.angle_gamma   90.00
#
_symmetry.space_group_name_H-M   'P 1'
#
loop_
_entity.id
_entity.type
_entity.pdbx_description
1 polymer ?
#
loop_
_entity_poly.entity_id
_entity_poly.type
_entity_poly.pdbx_seq_one_letter_code
_entity_poly.pdbx_strand_id
1 'polypeptide(L)'
;MLPETEHILPDVLDHAAEALFRKYDWKDGGWGNAPKFPQSMVIEFLLRRYHRSGDKLALDMATHALRSMVRGGLYDLIGGGFHRYSVDNQWLLPHFEKMLYDNTLLIRSYLYAWQIT
;
A
#
# COMPACT_ATOMS: atom_id res chain seq x y z
N MET A 1 13.89 -13.10 -26.24
CA MET A 1 12.99 -12.10 -26.87
C MET A 1 12.24 -11.44 -25.74
N LEU A 2 12.66 -10.23 -25.33
CA LEU A 2 11.86 -9.48 -24.36
C LEU A 2 10.52 -9.17 -25.05
N PRO A 3 9.38 -9.34 -24.36
CA PRO A 3 8.09 -9.00 -24.96
C PRO A 3 8.15 -7.54 -25.41
N GLU A 4 7.68 -7.28 -26.62
CA GLU A 4 7.47 -5.92 -27.11
C GLU A 4 6.67 -5.16 -26.06
N THR A 5 7.08 -3.91 -25.80
CA THR A 5 6.41 -3.04 -24.83
C THR A 5 5.00 -2.75 -25.34
N GLU A 6 4.07 -3.65 -25.06
CA GLU A 6 2.65 -3.43 -25.29
C GLU A 6 2.30 -2.21 -24.43
N HIS A 7 1.99 -1.09 -25.10
CA HIS A 7 1.66 0.14 -24.42
C HIS A 7 0.46 -0.15 -23.52
N ILE A 8 0.68 -0.13 -22.19
CA ILE A 8 -0.43 -0.22 -21.25
C ILE A 8 -1.33 0.98 -21.54
N LEU A 9 -2.48 0.71 -22.13
CA LEU A 9 -3.46 1.74 -22.47
C LEU A 9 -3.86 2.46 -21.17
N PRO A 10 -3.96 3.80 -21.16
CA PRO A 10 -4.37 4.57 -19.98
C PRO A 10 -5.60 3.99 -19.28
N ASP A 11 -6.57 3.51 -20.08
CA ASP A 11 -7.81 2.88 -19.62
C ASP A 11 -7.56 1.68 -18.70
N VAL A 12 -6.51 0.87 -18.93
CA VAL A 12 -6.20 -0.29 -18.07
C VAL A 12 -5.82 0.17 -16.66
N LEU A 13 -5.05 1.26 -16.55
CA LEU A 13 -4.67 1.82 -15.26
C LEU A 13 -5.85 2.47 -14.53
N ASP A 14 -6.78 3.05 -15.28
CA ASP A 14 -8.00 3.63 -14.72
C ASP A 14 -8.94 2.54 -14.17
N HIS A 15 -9.21 1.48 -14.94
CA HIS A 15 -10.01 0.35 -14.46
C HIS A 15 -9.37 -0.34 -13.24
N ALA A 16 -8.04 -0.47 -13.22
CA ALA A 16 -7.32 -1.01 -12.06
C ALA A 16 -7.50 -0.13 -10.82
N ALA A 17 -7.37 1.20 -10.96
CA ALA A 17 -7.59 2.14 -9.87
C ALA A 17 -9.03 2.07 -9.34
N GLU A 18 -10.03 2.05 -10.21
CA GLU A 18 -11.43 1.92 -9.79
C GLU A 18 -11.71 0.61 -9.04
N ALA A 19 -11.10 -0.50 -9.46
CA ALA A 19 -11.23 -1.77 -8.77
C ALA A 19 -10.63 -1.72 -7.35
N LEU A 20 -9.51 -1.01 -7.19
CA LEU A 20 -8.90 -0.75 -5.88
C LEU A 20 -9.77 0.17 -5.02
N PHE A 21 -10.39 1.18 -5.62
CA PHE A 21 -11.26 2.13 -4.91
C PHE A 21 -12.47 1.43 -4.31
N ARG A 22 -13.13 0.56 -5.09
CA ARG A 22 -14.32 -0.18 -4.63
C ARG A 22 -14.03 -1.18 -3.51
N LYS A 23 -12.81 -1.69 -3.43
CA LYS A 23 -12.41 -2.73 -2.47
C LYS A 23 -11.70 -2.18 -1.23
N TYR A 24 -11.49 -0.87 -1.16
CA TYR A 24 -10.74 -0.27 -0.07
C TYR A 24 -11.53 -0.30 1.24
N ASP A 25 -10.85 -0.69 2.30
CA ASP A 25 -11.39 -0.65 3.65
C ASP A 25 -11.09 0.71 4.30
N TRP A 26 -12.08 1.59 4.33
CA TRP A 26 -11.94 2.91 4.97
C TRP A 26 -11.99 2.86 6.50
N LYS A 27 -12.41 1.75 7.09
CA LYS A 27 -12.48 1.63 8.55
C LYS A 27 -11.09 1.34 9.11
N ASP A 28 -10.42 0.32 8.58
CA ASP A 28 -9.14 -0.14 9.11
C ASP A 28 -7.95 0.09 8.15
N GLY A 29 -8.21 0.62 6.95
CA GLY A 29 -7.19 0.99 5.96
C GLY A 29 -6.61 -0.21 5.19
N GLY A 30 -6.43 -0.06 3.87
CA GLY A 30 -5.85 -1.10 3.01
C GLY A 30 -6.89 -1.96 2.29
N TRP A 31 -6.50 -3.18 1.90
CA TRP A 31 -7.31 -4.07 1.08
C TRP A 31 -7.29 -5.51 1.60
N GLY A 32 -8.37 -6.25 1.32
CA GLY A 32 -8.49 -7.66 1.67
C GLY A 32 -8.89 -7.91 3.13
N ASN A 33 -8.94 -9.19 3.50
CA ASN A 33 -9.27 -9.67 4.83
C ASN A 33 -8.03 -10.29 5.50
N ALA A 34 -8.14 -10.59 6.79
CA ALA A 34 -7.16 -11.31 7.58
C ALA A 34 -6.82 -12.69 6.96
N PRO A 35 -5.52 -13.08 6.92
CA PRO A 35 -4.35 -12.28 7.27
C PRO A 35 -4.13 -11.11 6.29
N LYS A 36 -3.94 -9.90 6.83
CA LYS A 36 -3.91 -8.64 6.08
C LYS A 36 -2.48 -8.22 5.77
N PHE A 37 -2.16 -8.08 4.49
CA PHE A 37 -0.83 -7.75 3.99
C PHE A 37 -0.71 -6.27 3.59
N PRO A 38 0.47 -5.64 3.72
CA PRO A 38 0.69 -4.21 3.44
C PRO A 38 0.39 -3.74 2.01
N GLN A 39 0.40 -4.64 1.01
CA GLN A 39 0.15 -4.33 -0.40
C GLN A 39 1.00 -3.15 -0.93
N SER A 40 2.30 -3.09 -0.59
CA SER A 40 3.17 -1.94 -0.86
C SER A 40 3.21 -1.50 -2.34
N MET A 41 3.10 -2.44 -3.27
CA MET A 41 3.05 -2.15 -4.71
C MET A 41 1.75 -1.45 -5.13
N VAL A 42 0.61 -1.80 -4.50
CA VAL A 42 -0.68 -1.12 -4.71
C VAL A 42 -0.60 0.31 -4.19
N ILE A 43 -0.02 0.49 -3.00
CA ILE A 43 0.19 1.83 -2.41
C ILE A 43 1.06 2.68 -3.34
N GLU A 44 2.18 2.14 -3.83
CA GLU A 44 3.03 2.86 -4.78
C GLU A 44 2.31 3.21 -6.08
N PHE A 45 1.51 2.30 -6.63
CA PHE A 45 0.69 2.56 -7.82
C PHE A 45 -0.25 3.75 -7.61
N LEU A 46 -0.92 3.84 -6.47
CA LEU A 46 -1.82 4.95 -6.13
C LEU A 46 -1.07 6.27 -5.93
N LEU A 47 0.09 6.25 -5.28
CA LEU A 47 0.95 7.45 -5.15
C LEU A 47 1.39 7.96 -6.52
N ARG A 48 1.81 7.07 -7.42
CA ARG A 48 2.17 7.41 -8.81
C ARG A 48 0.98 7.94 -9.61
N ARG A 49 -0.23 7.40 -9.38
CA ARG A 49 -1.46 7.91 -9.99
C ARG A 49 -1.70 9.36 -9.57
N TYR A 50 -1.67 9.65 -8.27
CA TYR A 50 -1.80 11.03 -7.77
C TYR A 50 -0.75 11.95 -8.38
N HIS A 51 0.53 11.53 -8.39
CA HIS A 51 1.60 12.33 -9.00
C HIS A 51 1.36 12.63 -10.49
N ARG A 52 0.74 11.71 -11.25
CA ARG A 52 0.48 11.87 -12.69
C ARG A 52 -0.77 12.70 -12.99
N SER A 53 -1.86 12.52 -12.25
CA SER A 53 -3.19 13.07 -12.61
C SER A 53 -3.80 14.01 -11.57
N GLY A 54 -3.20 14.15 -10.39
CA GLY A 54 -3.78 14.91 -9.27
C GLY A 54 -4.97 14.23 -8.59
N ASP A 55 -5.18 12.92 -8.83
CA ASP A 55 -6.28 12.14 -8.24
C ASP A 55 -6.17 12.06 -6.71
N LYS A 56 -6.91 12.93 -6.02
CA LYS A 56 -6.88 13.05 -4.56
C LYS A 56 -7.37 11.79 -3.85
N LEU A 57 -8.32 11.05 -4.43
CA LEU A 57 -8.82 9.82 -3.82
C LEU A 57 -7.71 8.76 -3.74
N ALA A 58 -6.88 8.66 -4.79
CA ALA A 58 -5.71 7.78 -4.79
C ALA A 58 -4.71 8.16 -3.68
N LEU A 59 -4.45 9.46 -3.47
CA LEU A 59 -3.59 9.93 -2.39
C LEU A 59 -4.18 9.62 -1.01
N ASP A 60 -5.47 9.89 -0.82
CA ASP A 60 -6.15 9.65 0.45
C ASP A 60 -6.11 8.17 0.83
N MET A 61 -6.37 7.26 -0.12
CA MET A 61 -6.28 5.82 0.12
C MET A 61 -4.86 5.36 0.46
N ALA A 62 -3.86 5.81 -0.30
CA ALA A 62 -2.47 5.44 -0.08
C ALA A 62 -1.98 5.92 1.28
N THR A 63 -2.21 7.19 1.61
CA THR A 63 -1.78 7.78 2.88
C THR A 63 -2.57 7.24 4.07
N HIS A 64 -3.86 6.95 3.91
CA HIS A 64 -4.66 6.30 4.95
C HIS A 64 -4.18 4.86 5.22
N ALA A 65 -3.83 4.09 4.18
CA ALA A 65 -3.30 2.73 4.36
C ALA A 65 -1.95 2.74 5.10
N LEU A 66 -1.02 3.61 4.68
CA LEU A 66 0.27 3.80 5.35
C LEU A 66 0.08 4.21 6.82
N ARG A 67 -0.76 5.21 7.10
CA ARG A 67 -1.03 5.66 8.46
C ARG A 67 -1.67 4.58 9.33
N SER A 68 -2.58 3.78 8.77
CA SER A 68 -3.23 2.69 9.50
C SER A 68 -2.23 1.62 9.91
N MET A 69 -1.32 1.23 9.01
CA MET A 69 -0.28 0.25 9.30
C MET A 69 0.69 0.69 10.40
N VAL A 70 1.19 1.93 10.37
CA VAL A 70 2.14 2.42 11.36
C VAL A 70 1.50 2.72 12.72
N ARG A 71 0.20 3.02 12.75
CA ARG A 71 -0.56 3.23 14.00
C ARG A 71 -1.02 1.92 14.65
N GLY A 72 -1.02 0.81 13.91
CA GLY A 72 -1.27 -0.53 14.42
C GLY A 72 -0.03 -1.19 15.01
N GLY A 73 -0.13 -2.49 15.29
CA GLY A 73 0.97 -3.35 15.72
C GLY A 73 1.81 -3.93 14.60
N LEU A 74 1.56 -3.58 13.32
CA LEU A 74 2.38 -4.06 12.20
C LEU A 74 3.80 -3.48 12.23
N TYR A 75 3.97 -2.22 12.65
CA TYR A 75 5.29 -1.62 12.86
C TYR A 75 5.81 -1.94 14.25
N ASP A 76 7.01 -2.53 14.33
CA ASP A 76 7.66 -2.82 15.61
C ASP A 76 8.28 -1.53 16.18
N LEU A 77 7.64 -0.95 17.19
CA LEU A 77 8.10 0.27 17.87
C LEU A 77 9.38 0.06 18.70
N ILE A 78 9.72 -1.17 19.06
CA ILE A 78 10.88 -1.49 19.90
C ILE A 78 12.08 -1.84 19.01
N GLY A 79 11.91 -2.83 18.13
CA GLY A 79 12.97 -3.34 17.26
C GLY A 79 13.06 -2.65 15.89
N GLY A 80 12.10 -1.80 15.55
CA GLY A 80 12.00 -1.17 14.24
C GLY A 80 11.57 -2.13 13.13
N GLY A 81 11.17 -1.54 12.00
CA GLY A 81 10.74 -2.27 10.81
C GLY A 81 9.32 -2.82 10.93
N PHE A 82 8.80 -3.31 9.80
CA PHE A 82 7.48 -3.89 9.68
C PHE A 82 7.53 -5.41 9.74
N HIS A 83 6.55 -5.98 10.45
CA HIS A 83 6.18 -7.38 10.37
C HIS A 83 5.55 -7.69 9.01
N ARG A 84 5.58 -8.98 8.63
CA ARG A 84 5.18 -9.41 7.29
C ARG A 84 3.70 -9.15 6.99
N TYR A 85 2.81 -9.40 7.96
CA TYR A 85 1.38 -9.19 7.84
C TYR A 85 0.72 -9.09 9.23
N SER A 86 -0.51 -8.58 9.28
CA SER A 86 -1.37 -8.65 10.47
C SER A 86 -2.25 -9.91 10.38
N VAL A 87 -2.44 -10.62 11.49
CA VAL A 87 -3.37 -11.75 11.54
C VAL A 87 -4.82 -11.29 11.67
N ASP A 88 -5.05 -10.00 11.91
CA ASP A 88 -6.37 -9.35 11.96
C ASP A 88 -6.52 -8.26 10.88
N ASN A 89 -7.73 -7.69 10.76
CA ASN A 89 -8.02 -6.65 9.78
C ASN A 89 -7.58 -5.26 10.24
N GLN A 90 -7.44 -5.05 11.54
CA GLN A 90 -7.22 -3.77 12.21
C GLN A 90 -5.75 -3.38 12.31
N TRP A 91 -4.86 -4.23 11.81
CA TRP A 91 -3.41 -4.12 11.94
C TRP A 91 -2.88 -4.26 13.37
N LEU A 92 -3.64 -4.85 14.30
CA LEU A 92 -3.27 -4.86 15.72
C LEU A 92 -2.32 -6.01 16.07
N LEU A 93 -2.58 -7.22 15.58
CA LEU A 93 -1.81 -8.40 15.93
C LEU A 93 -0.87 -8.81 14.77
N PRO A 94 0.45 -8.57 14.87
CA PRO A 94 1.38 -8.93 13.81
C PRO A 94 1.69 -10.43 13.80
N HIS A 95 1.99 -10.94 12.60
CA HIS A 95 2.81 -12.13 12.46
C HIS A 95 4.29 -11.75 12.61
N PHE A 96 4.92 -12.13 13.73
CA PHE A 96 6.20 -11.58 14.18
C PHE A 96 7.41 -11.74 13.24
N GLU A 97 7.30 -12.54 12.18
CA GLU A 97 8.30 -12.60 11.11
C GLU A 97 8.48 -11.23 10.43
N LYS A 98 9.73 -10.86 10.16
CA LYS A 98 10.09 -9.71 9.34
C LYS A 98 10.83 -10.18 8.10
N MET A 99 10.48 -9.62 6.96
CA MET A 99 11.16 -9.91 5.70
C MET A 99 11.75 -8.65 5.10
N LEU A 100 12.98 -8.77 4.59
CA LEU A 100 13.74 -7.66 4.04
C LEU A 100 13.03 -7.02 2.84
N TYR A 101 12.45 -7.84 1.96
CA TYR A 101 11.78 -7.33 0.76
C TYR A 101 10.53 -6.52 1.10
N ASP A 102 9.73 -6.97 2.07
CA ASP A 102 8.55 -6.23 2.55
C ASP A 102 8.94 -4.86 3.11
N ASN A 103 9.98 -4.84 3.95
CA ASN A 103 10.51 -3.60 4.51
C ASN A 103 11.09 -2.67 3.44
N THR A 104 11.81 -3.22 2.44
CA THR A 104 12.37 -2.43 1.33
C THR A 104 11.25 -1.77 0.52
N LEU A 105 10.21 -2.53 0.19
CA LEU A 105 9.06 -2.00 -0.55
C LEU A 105 8.31 -0.95 0.26
N LEU A 106 8.10 -1.19 1.56
CA LEU A 106 7.42 -0.22 2.44
C LEU A 106 8.22 1.06 2.59
N ILE A 107 9.53 0.99 2.84
CA ILE A 107 10.39 2.18 2.92
C ILE A 107 10.23 3.05 1.67
N ARG A 108 10.20 2.43 0.49
CA ARG A 108 9.98 3.14 -0.77
C ARG A 108 8.60 3.79 -0.85
N SER A 109 7.53 3.08 -0.46
CA SER A 109 6.18 3.64 -0.42
C SER A 109 6.05 4.81 0.55
N TYR A 110 6.64 4.71 1.76
CA TYR A 110 6.66 5.81 2.73
C TYR A 110 7.47 7.01 2.24
N LEU A 111 8.61 6.78 1.57
CA LEU A 111 9.42 7.84 0.97
C LEU A 111 8.62 8.59 -0.11
N TYR A 112 7.96 7.88 -1.03
CA TYR A 112 7.14 8.52 -2.06
C TYR A 112 5.96 9.28 -1.47
N ALA A 113 5.31 8.76 -0.42
CA ALA A 113 4.26 9.50 0.27
C ALA A 113 4.81 10.79 0.89
N TRP A 114 5.95 10.73 1.58
CA TRP A 114 6.60 11.91 2.17
C TRP A 114 6.98 12.98 1.13
N GLN A 115 7.39 12.58 -0.07
CA GLN A 115 7.74 13.54 -1.13
C GLN A 115 6.56 14.35 -1.67
N ILE A 116 5.33 13.87 -1.49
CA ILE A 116 4.13 14.45 -2.12
C ILE A 116 3.08 14.92 -1.09
N THR A 117 3.39 14.88 0.21
CA THR A 117 2.55 15.36 1.32
C THR A 117 3.34 16.20 2.29
#